data_AF-A0A847WEH4-F1
#
_entry.id   AF-A0A847WEH4-F1
#
_cell.length_a   1.000
_cell.length_b   1.000
_cell.length_c   1.000
_cell.angle_alpha   90.00
_cell.angle_beta   90.00
_cell.angle_gamma   90.00
#
_symmetry.space_group_name_H-M   'P 1'
#
loop_
_entity.id
_entity.type
_entity.pdbx_description
1 polymer ?
#
loop_
_entity_poly.entity_id
_entity_poly.type
_entity_poly.pdbx_seq_one_letter_code
_entity_poly.pdbx_strand_id
1 'polypeptide(L)'
;MILALYIAGGITLVISIIGAFLSGSIPAFFGLILAGFASSMIPFGLAHILENQYNILYRLDSQEKIQKKFIKVDLKLCSKCNQQYEHDFTSCPYCGYKE
;
A
#
# COMPACT_ATOMS: atom_id res chain seq x y z
N MET A 1 0.02 -3.27 13.47
CA MET A 1 0.02 -1.79 13.57
C MET A 1 -1.34 -1.19 13.21
N ILE A 2 -1.93 -1.50 12.05
CA ILE A 2 -3.27 -0.99 11.64
C ILE A 2 -4.35 -1.29 12.71
N LEU A 3 -4.42 -2.53 13.20
CA LEU A 3 -5.35 -2.92 14.28
C LEU A 3 -5.18 -2.05 15.54
N ALA A 4 -3.94 -1.72 15.92
CA ALA A 4 -3.66 -0.91 17.09
C ALA A 4 -4.18 0.53 16.92
N LEU A 5 -4.13 1.10 15.71
CA LEU A 5 -4.69 2.42 15.41
C LEU A 5 -6.23 2.41 15.50
N TYR A 6 -6.89 1.37 14.98
CA TYR A 6 -8.34 1.21 15.15
C TYR A 6 -8.73 1.12 16.63
N ILE A 7 -7.99 0.33 17.42
CA ILE A 7 -8.23 0.21 18.86
C ILE A 7 -8.00 1.55 19.55
N ALA A 8 -6.91 2.27 19.25
CA ALA A 8 -6.61 3.57 19.83
C ALA A 8 -7.71 4.59 19.51
N GLY A 9 -8.18 4.66 18.27
CA GLY A 9 -9.30 5.53 17.87
C GLY A 9 -10.61 5.19 18.58
N GLY A 10 -10.89 3.90 18.78
CA GLY A 10 -12.04 3.46 19.58
C GLY A 10 -11.94 3.88 21.04
N ILE A 11 -10.76 3.68 21.66
CA ILE A 11 -10.52 4.04 23.06
C ILE A 11 -10.66 5.56 23.28
N THR A 12 -10.09 6.39 22.40
CA THR A 12 -10.21 7.85 22.53
C THR A 12 -11.67 8.31 22.46
N LEU A 13 -12.47 7.71 21.58
CA LEU A 13 -13.90 8.00 21.47
C LEU A 13 -14.63 7.58 22.77
N VAL A 14 -14.39 6.38 23.29
CA VAL A 14 -15.01 5.91 24.55
C VAL A 14 -14.65 6.81 25.73
N ILE A 15 -13.37 7.18 25.88
CA ILE A 15 -12.91 8.08 26.95
C ILE A 15 -13.62 9.44 26.85
N SER A 16 -13.79 9.97 25.64
CA SER A 16 -14.46 11.25 25.43
C SER A 16 -15.94 11.22 25.85
N ILE A 17 -16.63 10.11 25.57
CA ILE A 17 -18.03 9.91 25.97
C ILE A 17 -18.13 9.84 27.50
N ILE A 18 -17.28 9.03 28.14
CA ILE A 18 -17.27 8.89 29.61
C ILE A 18 -16.96 10.25 30.25
N GLY A 19 -15.95 10.96 29.76
CA GLY A 19 -15.59 12.29 30.25
C GLY A 19 -16.73 13.31 30.09
N ALA A 20 -17.47 13.26 28.98
CA ALA A 20 -18.61 14.13 28.75
C ALA A 20 -19.69 13.96 29.82
N PHE A 21 -20.07 12.71 30.14
CA PHE A 21 -21.04 12.40 31.18
C PHE A 21 -20.56 12.78 32.59
N LEU A 22 -19.26 12.60 32.88
CA LEU A 22 -18.69 12.94 34.18
C LEU A 22 -18.55 14.46 34.40
N SER A 23 -18.52 15.28 33.34
CA SER A 23 -18.29 16.72 33.49
C SER A 23 -19.44 17.47 34.19
N GLY A 24 -20.65 16.90 34.20
CA GLY A 24 -21.83 17.50 34.84
C GLY A 24 -22.34 18.81 34.23
N SER A 25 -21.73 19.31 33.15
CA SER A 25 -22.12 20.57 32.50
C SER A 25 -22.45 20.38 31.02
N ILE A 26 -23.53 21.01 30.58
CA ILE A 26 -24.02 20.92 29.19
C ILE A 26 -22.96 21.42 28.19
N PRO A 27 -22.27 22.56 28.40
CA PRO A 27 -21.26 23.04 27.46
C PRO A 27 -20.07 22.08 27.33
N ALA A 28 -19.57 21.55 28.46
CA ALA A 28 -18.44 20.64 28.43
C ALA A 28 -18.83 19.27 27.83
N PHE A 29 -20.08 18.83 27.99
CA PHE A 29 -20.59 17.63 27.33
C PHE A 29 -20.42 17.70 25.80
N PHE A 30 -20.94 18.77 25.19
CA PHE A 30 -20.80 18.96 23.73
C PHE A 30 -19.35 19.21 23.31
N GLY A 31 -18.59 19.97 24.10
CA GLY A 31 -17.18 20.24 23.83
C GLY A 31 -16.34 18.96 23.80
N LEU A 32 -16.51 18.08 24.79
CA LEU A 32 -15.77 16.82 24.90
C LEU A 32 -16.16 15.82 23.82
N ILE A 33 -17.45 15.74 23.47
CA ILE A 33 -17.89 14.88 22.36
C ILE A 33 -17.28 15.35 21.04
N LEU A 34 -17.36 16.64 20.70
CA LEU A 34 -16.80 17.16 19.45
C LEU A 34 -15.29 16.95 19.37
N ALA A 35 -14.58 17.23 20.46
CA ALA A 35 -13.14 17.00 20.55
C ALA A 35 -12.78 15.49 20.45
N GLY A 36 -13.57 14.62 21.07
CA GLY A 36 -13.43 13.17 20.98
C GLY A 36 -13.59 12.65 19.56
N PHE A 37 -14.66 13.07 18.87
CA PHE A 37 -14.86 12.71 17.47
C PHE A 37 -13.72 13.22 16.59
N ALA A 38 -13.38 14.51 16.67
CA ALA A 38 -12.31 15.10 15.86
C ALA A 38 -10.97 14.39 16.09
N SER A 39 -10.61 14.11 17.36
CA SER A 39 -9.36 13.43 17.69
C SER A 39 -9.36 11.96 17.26
N SER A 40 -10.49 11.25 17.33
CA SER A 40 -10.60 9.84 16.90
C SER A 40 -10.48 9.67 15.38
N MET A 41 -10.80 10.71 14.58
CA MET A 41 -10.65 10.66 13.13
C MET A 41 -9.19 10.51 12.70
N ILE A 42 -8.23 11.02 13.49
CA ILE A 42 -6.80 10.95 13.17
C ILE A 42 -6.31 9.49 13.11
N PRO A 43 -6.42 8.67 14.18
CA PRO A 43 -5.96 7.29 14.14
C PRO A 43 -6.75 6.43 13.14
N PHE A 44 -8.07 6.65 12.99
CA PHE A 44 -8.86 5.94 11.99
C PHE A 44 -8.46 6.29 10.56
N GLY A 45 -8.28 7.59 10.27
CA GLY A 45 -7.82 8.05 8.97
C GLY A 45 -6.44 7.49 8.63
N LEU A 46 -5.51 7.50 9.59
CA LEU A 46 -4.19 6.94 9.41
C LEU A 46 -4.24 5.42 9.17
N ALA A 47 -5.07 4.68 9.91
CA ALA A 47 -5.27 3.26 9.71
C ALA A 47 -5.74 2.94 8.29
N HIS A 48 -6.71 3.72 7.79
CA HIS A 48 -7.27 3.53 6.46
C HIS A 48 -6.27 3.87 5.34
N ILE A 49 -5.49 4.94 5.50
CA ILE A 49 -4.42 5.29 4.55
C ILE A 49 -3.38 4.16 4.47
N LEU A 50 -2.96 3.62 5.62
CA LEU A 50 -1.96 2.54 5.67
C LEU A 50 -2.49 1.24 5.05
N GLU A 51 -3.76 0.91 5.30
CA GLU A 51 -4.40 -0.25 4.66
C GLU A 51 -4.45 -0.12 3.14
N ASN A 52 -4.81 1.06 2.64
CA ASN A 52 -4.81 1.33 1.20
C ASN A 52 -3.39 1.23 0.61
N GLN A 53 -2.38 1.78 1.27
CA GLN A 53 -0.99 1.65 0.83
C GLN A 53 -0.55 0.18 0.78
N TYR A 54 -0.87 -0.60 1.82
CA TYR A 54 -0.56 -2.03 1.85
C TYR A 54 -1.21 -2.78 0.68
N ASN A 55 -2.48 -2.50 0.40
CA ASN A 55 -3.20 -3.10 -0.72
C ASN A 55 -2.60 -2.71 -2.08
N ILE A 56 -2.18 -1.46 -2.26
CA ILE A 56 -1.52 -1.00 -3.48
C ILE A 56 -0.18 -1.73 -3.66
N LEU A 57 0.66 -1.78 -2.62
CA LEU A 57 1.94 -2.49 -2.64
C LEU A 57 1.76 -3.98 -2.99
N TYR A 58 0.77 -4.64 -2.38
CA TYR A 58 0.46 -6.04 -2.67
C TYR A 58 0.07 -6.26 -4.14
N ARG A 59 -0.76 -5.37 -4.70
CA ARG A 59 -1.15 -5.44 -6.11
C ARG A 59 0.02 -5.23 -7.04
N LEU A 60 0.91 -4.28 -6.73
CA LEU A 60 2.11 -4.01 -7.51
C LEU A 60 3.08 -5.21 -7.50
N ASP A 61 3.33 -5.82 -6.34
CA ASP A 61 4.17 -7.02 -6.25
C ASP A 61 3.57 -8.20 -7.05
N SER A 62 2.24 -8.38 -6.98
CA SER A 62 1.55 -9.38 -7.79
C SER A 62 1.70 -9.10 -9.29
N GLN A 63 1.58 -7.83 -9.71
CA GLN A 63 1.76 -7.44 -11.10
C GLN A 63 3.19 -7.63 -11.57
N GLU A 64 4.19 -7.27 -10.77
CA GLU A 64 5.60 -7.46 -11.09
C GLU A 64 5.92 -8.95 -11.27
N LYS A 65 5.40 -9.82 -10.40
CA LYS A 65 5.56 -11.29 -10.53
C LYS A 65 4.94 -11.82 -11.83
N ILE A 66 3.76 -11.34 -12.19
CA ILE A 66 3.09 -11.71 -13.44
C ILE A 66 3.91 -11.19 -14.63
N GLN A 67 4.35 -9.94 -14.58
CA GLN A 67 5.13 -9.32 -15.64
C GLN A 67 6.47 -10.04 -15.82
N LYS A 68 7.20 -10.39 -14.76
CA LYS A 68 8.42 -11.23 -14.83
C LYS A 68 8.16 -12.62 -15.42
N LYS A 69 6.97 -13.19 -15.21
CA LYS A 69 6.59 -14.48 -15.81
C LYS A 69 6.33 -14.36 -17.32
N PHE A 70 5.81 -13.22 -17.77
CA PHE A 70 5.60 -12.92 -19.19
C PHE A 70 6.87 -12.38 -19.89
N ILE A 71 7.76 -11.68 -19.18
CA ILE A 71 9.12 -11.32 -19.60
C ILE A 71 10.07 -12.52 -19.39
N LYS A 72 9.58 -13.76 -19.53
CA LYS A 72 10.45 -14.86 -19.94
C LYS A 72 10.59 -14.71 -21.45
N VAL A 73 11.45 -13.77 -21.84
CA VAL A 73 11.75 -13.52 -23.23
C VAL A 73 12.36 -14.80 -23.79
N ASP A 74 11.83 -15.29 -24.91
CA ASP A 74 12.45 -16.41 -25.62
C ASP A 74 13.87 -15.96 -26.01
N LEU A 75 14.86 -16.51 -25.32
CA LEU A 75 16.26 -16.22 -25.60
C LEU A 75 16.66 -17.04 -26.82
N LYS A 76 17.00 -16.35 -27.90
CA LYS A 76 17.56 -16.95 -29.10
C LYS A 76 19.08 -17.03 -28.96
N LEU A 77 19.67 -18.15 -29.35
CA LEU A 77 21.12 -18.32 -29.42
C LEU A 77 21.62 -17.82 -30.78
N CYS A 78 22.58 -16.89 -30.80
CA CYS A 78 23.16 -16.43 -32.05
C CYS A 78 24.05 -17.51 -32.67
N SER A 79 23.76 -17.92 -33.91
CA SER A 79 24.57 -18.90 -34.66
C SER A 79 26.03 -18.48 -34.91
N LYS A 80 26.33 -17.17 -34.87
CA LYS A 80 27.68 -16.64 -35.17
C LYS A 80 28.57 -16.50 -33.93
N CYS A 81 28.03 -16.04 -32.80
CA CYS A 81 28.82 -15.76 -31.60
C CYS A 81 28.41 -16.57 -30.36
N ASN A 82 27.42 -17.48 -30.49
CA ASN A 82 26.87 -18.31 -29.41
C ASN A 82 26.37 -17.54 -28.18
N GLN A 83 26.16 -16.22 -28.29
CA GLN A 83 25.56 -15.41 -27.23
C GLN A 83 24.03 -15.55 -27.28
N GLN A 84 23.41 -15.64 -26.11
CA GLN A 84 21.95 -15.63 -25.97
C GLN A 84 21.45 -14.19 -25.93
N TYR A 85 20.40 -13.89 -26.68
CA TYR A 85 19.78 -12.57 -26.70
C TYR A 85 18.28 -12.69 -26.96
N GLU A 86 17.54 -11.63 -26.63
CA GLU A 86 16.08 -11.60 -26.76
C GLU A 86 15.64 -11.71 -28.23
N HIS A 87 14.62 -12.53 -28.51
CA HIS A 87 14.12 -12.78 -29.87
C HIS A 87 13.59 -11.52 -30.58
N ASP A 88 13.26 -10.45 -29.85
CA ASP A 88 12.71 -9.21 -30.41
C ASP A 88 13.74 -8.38 -31.19
N PHE A 89 15.04 -8.70 -31.07
CA PHE A 89 16.08 -8.03 -31.84
C PHE A 89 16.23 -8.63 -33.24
N THR A 90 16.05 -7.80 -34.27
CA THR A 90 16.27 -8.16 -35.69
C THR A 90 17.74 -8.44 -36.04
N SER A 91 18.67 -8.15 -35.14
CA SER A 91 20.10 -8.45 -35.28
C SER A 91 20.68 -8.78 -33.90
N CYS A 92 21.64 -9.70 -33.83
CA CYS A 92 22.35 -9.99 -32.59
C CYS A 92 23.03 -8.73 -32.05
N PRO A 93 22.71 -8.27 -30.83
CA PRO A 93 23.26 -7.02 -30.27
C PRO A 93 24.77 -7.12 -29.97
N TYR A 94 25.30 -8.32 -29.82
CA TYR A 94 26.71 -8.55 -29.47
C TYR A 94 27.64 -8.56 -30.69
N CYS A 95 27.15 -8.99 -31.86
CA CYS A 95 27.99 -9.14 -33.06
C CYS A 95 27.42 -8.49 -34.33
N GLY A 96 26.24 -7.87 -34.24
CA GLY A 96 25.55 -7.20 -35.36
C GLY A 96 25.05 -8.16 -36.45
N TYR A 97 25.15 -9.47 -36.25
CA TYR A 97 24.73 -10.46 -37.23
C TYR A 97 23.20 -10.52 -37.34
N LYS A 98 22.69 -10.38 -38.56
CA LYS A 98 21.28 -10.60 -38.89
C LYS A 98 21.15 -12.05 -39.37
N GLU A 99 20.36 -12.82 -38.64
CA GLU A 99 19.93 -14.16 -39.08
C GLU A 99 18.78 -14.07 -40.08
#